data_AF-A0AAW3SRT2-F1
#
_entry.id   AF-A0AAW3SRT2-F1
#
_cell.length_a   1.000
_cell.length_b   1.000
_cell.length_c   1.000
_cell.angle_alpha   90.00
_cell.angle_beta   90.00
_cell.angle_gamma   90.00
#
_symmetry.space_group_name_H-M   'P 1'
#
loop_
_entity.id
_entity.type
_entity.pdbx_description
1 polymer ?
#
loop_
_entity_poly.entity_id
_entity_poly.type
_entity_poly.pdbx_seq_one_letter_code
_entity_poly.pdbx_strand_id
1 'polypeptide(L)'
;MSRIAPYPLRMAPEIRERLEHEAEKSKRSLQQEILYRLDKFDQIERLLSSSSSDNEDIYMQVANALRLAKSVDDKAKEIEALKARVNELMSTLKLSETDRFATISTNAEVIEKAISKIISALPPIPEPIKKPT
;
A
#
# COMPACT_ATOMS: atom_id res chain seq x y z
N MET A 1 23.19 46.36 2.79
CA MET A 1 23.24 45.27 3.78
C MET A 1 22.27 45.61 4.89
N SER A 2 21.16 44.86 5.03
CA SER A 2 20.16 45.13 6.06
C SER A 2 20.77 44.87 7.44
N ARG A 3 20.69 45.83 8.35
CA ARG A 3 21.27 45.71 9.71
C ARG A 3 20.44 44.70 10.50
N ILE A 4 21.01 43.55 10.84
CA ILE A 4 20.41 42.61 11.79
C ILE A 4 20.59 43.21 13.19
N ALA A 5 19.61 43.99 13.64
CA ALA A 5 19.55 44.42 15.02
C ALA A 5 18.96 43.26 15.86
N PRO A 6 19.62 42.84 16.95
CA PRO A 6 19.07 41.80 17.81
C PRO A 6 17.76 42.30 18.43
N TYR A 7 16.65 41.64 18.11
CA TYR A 7 15.35 41.94 18.71
C TYR A 7 15.21 41.13 20.02
N PRO A 8 15.12 41.77 21.19
CA PRO A 8 14.97 41.05 22.45
C PRO A 8 13.53 40.50 22.56
N LEU A 9 13.37 39.22 22.28
CA LEU A 9 12.08 38.53 22.42
C LEU A 9 11.80 38.23 23.90
N ARG A 10 10.74 38.83 24.44
CA ARG A 10 10.22 38.48 25.76
C ARG A 10 9.20 37.36 25.60
N MET A 11 9.40 36.26 26.32
CA MET A 11 8.49 35.10 26.30
C MET A 11 8.25 34.61 27.72
N ALA A 12 7.09 34.00 27.95
CA ALA A 12 6.79 33.34 29.21
C ALA A 12 7.76 32.17 29.45
N PRO A 13 8.12 31.87 30.72
CA PRO A 13 9.06 30.79 31.04
C PRO A 13 8.66 29.43 30.44
N GLU A 14 7.37 29.09 30.50
CA GLU A 14 6.84 27.82 29.97
C GLU A 14 7.06 27.66 28.46
N ILE A 15 6.84 28.74 27.71
CA ILE A 15 7.02 28.75 26.25
C ILE A 15 8.50 28.62 25.91
N ARG A 16 9.36 29.28 26.70
CA ARG A 16 10.80 29.23 26.54
C ARG A 16 11.34 27.81 26.74
N GLU A 17 10.97 27.18 27.85
CA GLU A 17 11.41 25.83 28.19
C GLU A 17 11.01 24.82 27.12
N ARG A 18 9.76 24.91 26.62
CA ARG A 18 9.30 24.08 25.51
C ARG A 18 10.13 24.29 24.24
N LEU A 19 10.39 25.54 23.86
CA LEU A 19 11.19 25.86 22.67
C LEU A 19 12.64 25.44 22.81
N GLU A 20 13.24 25.55 23.99
CA GLU A 20 14.59 25.09 24.28
C GLU A 20 14.68 23.56 24.14
N HIS A 21 13.75 22.82 24.71
CA HIS A 21 13.67 21.36 24.55
C HIS A 21 13.49 20.94 23.07
N GLU A 22 12.64 21.64 22.32
CA GLU A 22 12.46 21.38 20.89
C GLU A 22 13.71 21.74 20.06
N ALA A 23 14.39 22.83 20.40
CA ALA A 23 15.64 23.25 19.76
C ALA A 23 16.75 22.22 20.00
N GLU A 24 16.86 21.69 21.22
CA GLU A 24 17.79 20.61 21.56
C GLU A 24 17.50 19.34 20.76
N LYS A 25 16.23 18.91 20.70
CA LYS A 25 15.79 17.77 19.89
C LYS A 25 16.16 17.94 18.41
N SER A 26 16.04 19.16 17.89
CA SER A 26 16.37 19.50 16.51
C SER A 26 17.84 19.90 16.29
N LYS A 27 18.68 19.86 17.32
CA LYS A 27 20.12 20.25 17.29
C LYS A 27 20.34 21.67 16.75
N ARG A 28 19.49 22.61 17.16
CA ARG A 28 19.53 24.03 16.76
C ARG A 28 19.66 24.93 17.98
N SER A 29 20.15 26.15 17.80
CA SER A 29 20.04 27.16 18.85
C SER A 29 18.58 27.60 19.01
N LEU A 30 18.20 28.08 20.21
CA LEU A 30 16.87 28.61 20.47
C LEU A 30 16.46 29.68 19.43
N GLN A 31 17.39 30.58 19.09
CA GLN A 31 17.16 31.62 18.08
C GLN A 31 16.93 31.03 16.68
N GLN A 32 17.71 30.02 16.28
CA GLN A 32 17.53 29.33 15.00
C GLN A 32 16.21 28.58 14.93
N GLU A 33 15.79 27.95 16.02
CA GLU A 33 14.51 27.24 16.08
C GLU A 33 13.31 28.20 16.00
N ILE A 34 13.40 29.36 16.65
CA ILE A 34 12.40 30.43 16.53
C ILE A 34 12.30 30.93 15.09
N LEU A 35 13.43 31.23 14.45
CA LEU A 35 13.45 31.68 13.05
C LEU A 35 12.89 30.61 12.11
N TYR A 36 13.27 29.36 12.31
CA TYR A 36 12.76 28.23 11.54
C TYR A 36 11.24 28.11 11.65
N ARG A 37 10.69 28.24 12.87
CA ARG A 37 9.24 28.19 13.07
C ARG A 37 8.53 29.34 12.39
N LEU A 38 9.05 30.56 12.51
CA LEU A 38 8.46 31.73 11.84
C LEU A 38 8.44 31.55 10.31
N ASP A 39 9.53 31.07 9.71
CA ASP A 39 9.58 30.76 8.28
C ASP A 39 8.57 29.67 7.88
N LYS A 40 8.42 28.63 8.71
CA LYS A 40 7.41 27.59 8.50
C LYS A 40 5.98 28.11 8.62
N PHE A 41 5.73 28.99 9.58
CA PHE A 41 4.43 29.63 9.73
C PHE A 41 4.10 30.51 8.52
N ASP A 42 5.05 31.32 8.02
CA ASP A 42 4.84 32.13 6.80
C ASP A 42 4.56 31.24 5.57
N GLN A 43 5.27 30.12 5.42
CA GLN A 43 4.99 29.14 4.34
C GLN A 43 3.56 28.57 4.45
N ILE A 44 3.13 28.20 5.65
CA ILE A 44 1.77 27.68 5.88
C ILE A 44 0.73 28.77 5.61
N GLU A 45 0.95 29.97 6.12
CA GLU A 45 0.05 31.12 5.92
C GLU A 45 -0.12 31.42 4.43
N ARG A 46 0.98 31.50 3.67
CA ARG A 46 0.94 31.71 2.21
C ARG A 46 0.19 30.61 1.48
N LEU A 47 0.41 29.34 1.85
CA LEU A 47 -0.31 28.21 1.24
C LEU A 47 -1.81 28.31 1.52
N LEU A 48 -2.20 28.66 2.75
CA LEU A 48 -3.60 28.83 3.14
C LEU A 48 -4.25 30.04 2.47
N SER A 49 -3.57 31.19 2.43
CA SER A 49 -4.00 32.38 1.70
C SER A 49 -4.11 32.14 0.20
N SER A 50 -3.21 31.35 -0.39
CA SER A 50 -3.29 30.99 -1.82
C SER A 50 -4.47 30.05 -2.15
N SER A 51 -4.98 29.36 -1.14
CA SER A 51 -6.11 28.43 -1.26
C SER A 51 -7.48 29.05 -0.96
N SER A 52 -7.52 30.31 -0.51
CA SER A 52 -8.77 30.99 -0.13
C SER A 52 -9.22 32.06 -1.13
N SER A 53 -10.50 31.97 -1.52
CA SER A 53 -11.35 33.14 -1.74
C SER A 53 -11.76 33.69 -0.37
N ASP A 54 -11.78 35.02 -0.23
CA ASP A 54 -12.00 35.78 1.00
C ASP A 54 -12.97 35.14 2.04
N ASN A 55 -12.50 35.05 3.30
CA ASN A 55 -13.27 34.94 4.56
C ASN A 55 -13.56 33.57 5.21
N GLU A 56 -12.76 32.52 5.01
CA GLU A 56 -12.82 31.34 5.89
C GLU A 56 -11.70 31.35 6.95
N ASP A 57 -12.07 31.15 8.23
CA ASP A 57 -11.12 31.12 9.35
C ASP A 57 -10.02 30.06 9.11
N ILE A 58 -8.77 30.51 9.08
CA ILE A 58 -7.55 29.69 8.92
C ILE A 58 -7.58 28.45 9.83
N TYR A 59 -8.07 28.59 11.05
CA TYR A 59 -8.21 27.50 12.02
C TYR A 59 -9.13 26.37 11.52
N MET A 60 -10.24 26.70 10.86
CA MET A 60 -11.17 25.72 10.32
C MET A 60 -10.58 24.97 9.13
N GLN A 61 -9.81 25.66 8.29
CA GLN A 61 -9.10 25.03 7.18
C GLN A 61 -8.03 24.04 7.65
N VAL A 62 -7.23 24.42 8.66
CA VAL A 62 -6.23 23.53 9.27
C VAL A 62 -6.92 22.32 9.91
N ALA A 63 -8.02 22.52 10.63
CA ALA A 63 -8.80 21.42 11.22
C ALA A 63 -9.35 20.47 10.14
N ASN A 64 -9.87 21.01 9.05
CA ASN A 64 -10.36 20.22 7.92
C ASN A 64 -9.23 19.47 7.21
N ALA A 65 -8.08 20.10 6.99
CA ALA A 65 -6.90 19.47 6.40
C ALA A 65 -6.39 18.31 7.26
N LEU A 66 -6.32 18.49 8.59
CA LEU A 66 -5.96 17.42 9.53
C LEU A 66 -6.95 16.26 9.49
N ARG A 67 -8.25 16.55 9.42
CA ARG A 67 -9.29 15.53 9.31
C ARG A 67 -9.17 14.74 8.00
N LEU A 68 -8.91 15.43 6.89
CA LEU A 68 -8.69 14.80 5.59
C LEU A 68 -7.42 13.94 5.60
N ALA A 69 -6.32 14.44 6.15
CA ALA A 69 -5.07 13.69 6.26
C ALA A 69 -5.27 12.39 7.05
N LYS A 70 -6.00 12.45 8.17
CA LYS A 70 -6.36 11.25 8.95
C LYS A 70 -7.23 10.28 8.14
N SER A 71 -8.24 10.78 7.44
CA SER A 71 -9.09 9.94 6.59
C SER A 71 -8.30 9.27 5.45
N VAL A 72 -7.29 9.94 4.90
CA VAL A 72 -6.41 9.37 3.88
C VAL A 72 -5.55 8.25 4.48
N ASP A 73 -5.00 8.44 5.68
CA ASP A 73 -4.21 7.41 6.38
C ASP A 73 -5.05 6.16 6.69
N ASP A 74 -6.28 6.34 7.16
CA ASP A 74 -7.21 5.23 7.42
C ASP A 74 -7.54 4.47 6.12
N LYS A 75 -7.79 5.19 5.03
CA LYS A 75 -8.03 4.57 3.71
C LYS A 75 -6.79 3.86 3.16
N ALA A 76 -5.59 4.38 3.41
CA ALA A 76 -4.34 3.73 2.98
C ALA A 76 -4.15 2.37 3.67
N LYS A 77 -4.44 2.30 4.99
CA LYS A 77 -4.45 1.04 5.75
C LYS A 77 -5.47 0.04 5.21
N GLU A 78 -6.67 0.52 4.87
CA GLU A 78 -7.70 -0.33 4.27
C GLU A 78 -7.26 -0.89 2.91
N ILE A 79 -6.61 -0.07 2.07
CA ILE A 79 -6.04 -0.52 0.78
C ILE A 79 -4.98 -1.60 0.99
N GLU A 80 -4.10 -1.48 1.99
CA GLU A 80 -3.12 -2.52 2.29
C GLU A 80 -3.78 -3.83 2.74
N ALA A 81 -4.79 -3.76 3.61
CA ALA A 81 -5.55 -4.93 4.04
C ALA A 81 -6.25 -5.63 2.86
N LEU A 82 -6.85 -4.85 1.94
CA LEU A 82 -7.47 -5.37 0.73
C LEU A 82 -6.44 -6.03 -0.20
N LYS A 83 -5.27 -5.43 -0.37
CA LYS A 83 -4.17 -6.03 -1.16
C LYS A 83 -3.71 -7.36 -0.58
N ALA A 84 -3.57 -7.45 0.75
CA ALA A 84 -3.22 -8.71 1.41
C ALA A 84 -4.27 -9.80 1.13
N ARG A 85 -5.56 -9.46 1.26
CA ARG A 85 -6.66 -10.38 0.98
C ARG A 85 -6.71 -10.84 -0.48
N VAL A 86 -6.44 -9.94 -1.43
CA VAL A 86 -6.34 -10.30 -2.86
C VAL A 86 -5.18 -11.27 -3.10
N ASN A 87 -4.03 -11.07 -2.45
CA ASN A 87 -2.90 -11.98 -2.58
C ASN A 87 -3.21 -13.38 -2.03
N GLU A 88 -3.92 -13.48 -0.90
CA GLU A 88 -4.40 -14.76 -0.36
C GLU A 88 -5.41 -15.46 -1.28
N LEU A 89 -6.33 -14.70 -1.88
CA LEU A 89 -7.27 -15.24 -2.86
C LEU A 89 -6.56 -15.72 -4.13
N MET A 90 -5.55 -14.99 -4.60
CA MET A 90 -4.76 -15.43 -5.76
C MET A 90 -3.91 -16.67 -5.45
N SER A 91 -3.34 -16.78 -4.25
CA SER A 91 -2.54 -17.96 -3.90
C SER A 91 -3.42 -19.21 -3.80
N THR A 92 -4.61 -19.09 -3.20
CA THR A 92 -5.58 -20.19 -3.11
C THR A 92 -6.12 -20.61 -4.47
N LEU A 93 -6.39 -19.66 -5.38
CA LEU A 93 -6.82 -19.99 -6.75
C LEU A 93 -5.72 -20.75 -7.52
N LYS A 94 -4.47 -20.28 -7.46
CA LYS A 94 -3.33 -20.94 -8.14
C LYS A 94 -3.11 -22.36 -7.64
N LEU A 95 -3.18 -22.58 -6.32
CA LEU A 95 -3.11 -23.92 -5.71
C LEU A 95 -4.22 -24.83 -6.24
N SER A 96 -5.46 -24.32 -6.29
CA SER A 96 -6.59 -25.11 -6.79
C SER A 96 -6.45 -25.49 -8.26
N GLU A 97 -5.91 -24.62 -9.11
CA GLU A 97 -5.69 -24.93 -10.52
C GLU A 97 -4.60 -26.00 -10.68
N THR A 98 -3.46 -25.85 -10.01
CA THR A 98 -2.37 -26.86 -10.07
C THR A 98 -2.81 -28.22 -9.56
N ASP A 99 -3.58 -28.28 -8.48
CA ASP A 99 -4.08 -29.55 -7.92
C ASP A 99 -5.11 -30.20 -8.86
N ARG A 100 -5.96 -29.41 -9.49
CA ARG A 100 -6.90 -29.89 -10.53
C ARG A 100 -6.15 -30.41 -11.75
N PHE A 101 -5.11 -29.73 -12.21
CA PHE A 101 -4.29 -30.21 -13.33
C PHE A 101 -3.55 -31.51 -12.98
N ALA A 102 -2.99 -31.61 -11.77
CA ALA A 102 -2.33 -32.82 -11.30
C ALA A 102 -3.30 -34.01 -11.27
N THR A 103 -4.50 -33.82 -10.71
CA THR A 103 -5.52 -34.88 -10.64
C THR A 103 -6.04 -35.31 -12.01
N ILE A 104 -6.24 -34.36 -12.94
CA ILE A 104 -6.60 -34.68 -14.33
C ILE A 104 -5.47 -35.46 -15.01
N SER A 105 -4.21 -35.06 -14.83
CA SER A 105 -3.06 -35.75 -15.40
C SER A 105 -2.95 -37.19 -14.90
N THR A 106 -3.09 -37.41 -13.59
CA THR A 106 -3.07 -38.76 -13.02
C THR A 106 -4.22 -39.62 -13.55
N ASN A 107 -5.42 -39.03 -13.70
CA ASN A 107 -6.57 -39.75 -14.23
C ASN A 107 -6.38 -40.13 -15.70
N ALA A 108 -5.82 -39.22 -16.52
CA ALA A 108 -5.49 -39.50 -17.92
C ALA A 108 -4.50 -40.68 -18.03
N GLU A 109 -3.48 -40.71 -17.19
CA GLU A 109 -2.48 -41.79 -17.18
C GLU A 109 -3.08 -43.14 -16.77
N VAL A 110 -4.00 -43.14 -15.79
CA VAL A 110 -4.74 -44.35 -15.40
C VAL A 110 -5.63 -44.84 -16.54
N ILE A 111 -6.31 -43.94 -17.24
CA ILE A 111 -7.15 -44.27 -18.41
C ILE A 111 -6.28 -44.85 -19.53
N GLU A 112 -5.14 -44.26 -19.83
CA GLU A 112 -4.21 -44.76 -20.86
C GLU A 112 -3.73 -46.18 -20.55
N LYS A 113 -3.36 -46.45 -19.29
CA LYS A 113 -2.98 -47.80 -18.83
C LYS A 113 -4.14 -48.78 -18.93
N ALA A 114 -5.37 -48.35 -18.62
CA ALA A 114 -6.56 -49.19 -18.73
C ALA A 114 -6.89 -49.53 -20.19
N ILE A 115 -6.85 -48.53 -21.10
CA ILE A 115 -7.06 -48.72 -22.53
C ILE A 115 -6.00 -49.67 -23.11
N SER A 116 -4.73 -49.48 -22.75
CA SER A 116 -3.63 -50.35 -23.20
C SER A 116 -3.86 -51.81 -22.81
N LYS A 117 -4.34 -52.05 -21.59
CA LYS A 117 -4.73 -53.41 -21.13
C LYS A 117 -5.88 -53.97 -21.95
N ILE A 118 -6.91 -53.17 -22.25
CA ILE A 118 -8.04 -53.59 -23.09
C ILE A 118 -7.56 -53.94 -24.49
N ILE A 119 -6.71 -53.12 -25.11
CA ILE A 119 -6.14 -53.38 -26.43
C ILE A 119 -5.34 -54.68 -26.43
N SER A 120 -4.50 -54.91 -25.42
CA SER A 120 -3.73 -56.15 -25.31
C SER A 120 -4.58 -57.41 -25.09
N ALA A 121 -5.81 -57.25 -24.60
CA ALA A 121 -6.75 -58.34 -24.35
C ALA A 121 -7.73 -58.58 -25.53
N LEU A 122 -7.66 -57.78 -26.60
CA LEU A 122 -8.49 -58.00 -27.78
C LEU A 122 -8.00 -59.25 -28.55
N PRO A 123 -8.89 -60.18 -28.92
CA PRO A 123 -8.53 -61.33 -29.71
C PRO A 123 -8.09 -60.92 -31.13
N PRO A 124 -7.19 -61.68 -31.77
CA PRO A 124 -6.77 -61.41 -33.14
C PRO A 124 -7.97 -61.48 -34.10
N ILE A 125 -8.00 -60.55 -35.06
CA ILE A 125 -9.03 -60.50 -36.10
C ILE A 125 -8.98 -61.83 -36.88
N PRO A 126 -10.08 -62.61 -36.95
CA PRO A 126 -10.08 -63.87 -37.67
C PRO A 126 -9.82 -63.60 -39.15
N GLU A 127 -8.85 -64.32 -39.73
CA GLU A 127 -8.54 -64.24 -41.15
C GLU A 127 -9.79 -64.56 -42.00
N PRO A 128 -10.03 -63.83 -43.11
CA PRO A 128 -11.17 -64.12 -43.96
C PRO A 128 -11.07 -65.55 -44.47
N ILE A 129 -12.11 -66.34 -44.22
CA ILE A 129 -12.24 -67.72 -44.66
C ILE A 129 -12.01 -67.76 -46.18
N LYS A 130 -10.85 -68.30 -46.60
CA LYS A 130 -10.62 -68.61 -48.01
C LYS A 130 -11.66 -69.63 -48.43
N LYS A 131 -12.61 -69.21 -49.28
CA LYS A 131 -13.57 -70.11 -49.91
C LYS A 131 -12.80 -71.21 -50.64
N PRO A 132 -13.08 -72.51 -50.39
CA PRO A 132 -12.46 -73.57 -51.15
C PRO A 132 -13.06 -73.61 -52.56
N THR A 133 -12.16 -73.60 -53.54
CA THR A 133 -12.30 -73.91 -54.99
C THR A 133 -13.22 -73.03 -55.82
#